data_AF-A0A7W0SBJ4-F1
#
_entry.id   AF-A0A7W0SBJ4-F1
#
_cell.length_a   1.000
_cell.length_b   1.000
_cell.length_c   1.000
_cell.angle_alpha   90.00
_cell.angle_beta   90.00
_cell.angle_gamma   90.00
#
_symmetry.space_group_name_H-M   'P 1'
#
loop_
_entity.id
_entity.type
_entity.pdbx_description
1 polymer ?
#
loop_
_entity_poly.entity_id
_entity_poly.type
_entity_poly.pdbx_seq_one_letter_code
_entity_poly.pdbx_strand_id
1 'polypeptide(L)'
;AYNAAGITPVAEPGLYPHQIRAFHRASGEGSLTERTEMLLAGWGFGPAEEEAELTERFAALGVMGGFGDDLLRLGGVKLMPDGGISDRTARMSRPYLDEPTNFGTWVITPDRLTHLIRWIHDLGWAIDTHTCGDEAQAVTVRAYVAAQTASPKPHLRHRVHHAYLPDPTTIRLMAEHAIPALVSTPFLATLGEGFVNAIGPERAAMVMPMRSYLDAGVGLASTSDAPITDYNPWIGMRAAVNRETVEGRPLGPAEAITPAEALRSYTLGGAEALGRASTLGSIAPGKLADLVVLDADPFDLDPTTLGTIRPLATLLGGRWVFDRR
;
A
#
# COMPACT_ATOMS: atom_id res chain seq x y z
N ALA A 1 14.64 13.72 2.19
CA ALA A 1 14.03 13.43 3.52
C ALA A 1 13.88 11.92 3.72
N TYR A 2 13.28 11.21 2.77
CA TYR A 2 13.12 9.75 2.78
C TYR A 2 14.43 8.98 3.01
N ASN A 3 15.53 9.36 2.34
CA ASN A 3 16.82 8.69 2.59
C ASN A 3 17.30 8.83 4.05
N ALA A 4 17.00 9.93 4.74
CA ALA A 4 17.35 10.09 6.15
C ALA A 4 16.51 9.20 7.08
N ALA A 5 15.33 8.76 6.61
CA ALA A 5 14.48 7.76 7.26
C ALA A 5 14.76 6.32 6.74
N GLY A 6 15.80 6.11 5.93
CA GLY A 6 16.20 4.78 5.47
C GLY A 6 15.37 4.25 4.30
N ILE A 7 14.57 5.10 3.67
CA ILE A 7 13.72 4.71 2.54
C ILE A 7 14.54 4.83 1.26
N THR A 8 14.53 3.76 0.46
CA THR A 8 15.26 3.66 -0.81
C THR A 8 14.34 3.38 -1.99
N PRO A 9 13.39 2.44 -1.93
CA PRO A 9 12.29 2.37 -2.90
C PRO A 9 10.99 2.96 -2.36
N VAL A 10 10.21 3.56 -3.25
CA VAL A 10 8.85 4.05 -3.02
C VAL A 10 7.94 3.65 -4.18
N ALA A 11 6.66 3.46 -3.89
CA ALA A 11 5.60 3.40 -4.90
C ALA A 11 4.73 4.64 -4.74
N GLU A 12 4.59 5.42 -5.81
CA GLU A 12 3.91 6.72 -5.82
C GLU A 12 2.56 6.56 -6.53
N PRO A 13 1.44 6.46 -5.78
CA PRO A 13 0.14 6.21 -6.35
C PRO A 13 -0.48 7.48 -6.96
N GLY A 14 -1.33 7.30 -7.97
CA GLY A 14 -2.25 8.37 -8.40
C GLY A 14 -1.58 9.54 -9.11
N LEU A 15 -0.51 9.29 -9.87
CA LEU A 15 0.22 10.35 -10.57
C LEU A 15 -0.42 10.75 -11.90
N TYR A 16 -0.51 12.07 -12.10
CA TYR A 16 -0.91 12.67 -13.37
C TYR A 16 0.30 12.91 -14.28
N PRO A 17 0.09 13.11 -15.61
CA PRO A 17 1.19 13.26 -16.57
C PRO A 17 2.24 14.32 -16.23
N HIS A 18 1.84 15.44 -15.59
CA HIS A 18 2.78 16.49 -15.21
C HIS A 18 3.70 16.08 -14.06
N GLN A 19 3.23 15.26 -13.11
CA GLN A 19 4.05 14.71 -12.02
C GLN A 19 5.01 13.64 -12.53
N ILE A 20 4.54 12.77 -13.44
CA ILE A 20 5.38 11.75 -14.10
C ILE A 20 6.53 12.43 -14.85
N ARG A 21 6.26 13.53 -15.57
CA ARG A 21 7.31 14.33 -16.23
C ARG A 21 8.32 14.91 -15.24
N ALA A 22 7.90 15.27 -14.02
CA ALA A 22 8.80 15.76 -12.99
C ALA A 22 9.76 14.66 -12.51
N PHE A 23 9.25 13.45 -12.24
CA PHE A 23 10.09 12.30 -11.92
C PHE A 23 11.05 11.93 -13.05
N HIS A 24 10.55 11.90 -14.30
CA HIS A 24 11.39 11.63 -15.47
C HIS A 24 12.51 12.66 -15.62
N ARG A 25 12.22 13.95 -15.42
CA ARG A 25 13.23 15.01 -15.42
C ARG A 25 14.26 14.81 -14.30
N ALA A 26 13.80 14.56 -13.07
CA ALA A 26 14.68 14.34 -11.93
C ALA A 26 15.63 13.13 -12.14
N SER A 27 15.10 12.06 -12.75
CA SER A 27 15.91 10.90 -13.15
C SER A 27 16.96 11.28 -14.20
N GLY A 28 16.59 12.01 -15.25
CA GLY A 28 17.51 12.46 -16.31
C GLY A 28 18.58 13.44 -15.83
N GLU A 29 18.27 14.24 -14.80
CA GLU A 29 19.20 15.16 -14.13
C GLU A 29 20.07 14.47 -13.07
N GLY A 30 19.79 13.20 -12.75
CA GLY A 30 20.50 12.44 -11.72
C GLY A 30 20.21 12.91 -10.28
N SER A 31 19.12 13.67 -10.07
CA SER A 31 18.70 14.18 -8.76
C SER A 31 17.74 13.25 -8.01
N LEU A 32 17.25 12.20 -8.67
CA LEU A 32 16.40 11.19 -8.05
C LEU A 32 17.24 10.26 -7.14
N THR A 33 16.90 10.24 -5.85
CA THR A 33 17.63 9.51 -4.79
C THR A 33 16.80 8.41 -4.13
N GLU A 34 15.66 8.09 -4.74
CA GLU A 34 14.82 6.95 -4.42
C GLU A 34 14.50 6.17 -5.71
N ARG A 35 14.35 4.84 -5.62
CA ARG A 35 13.72 4.07 -6.69
C ARG A 35 12.24 4.33 -6.65
N THR A 36 11.68 4.82 -7.75
CA THR A 36 10.28 5.21 -7.79
C THR A 36 9.50 4.33 -8.74
N GLU A 37 8.53 3.60 -8.20
CA GLU A 37 7.48 2.95 -8.97
C GLU A 37 6.25 3.86 -9.04
N MET A 38 6.06 4.50 -10.19
CA MET A 38 4.95 5.41 -10.45
C MET A 38 3.69 4.63 -10.83
N LEU A 39 2.56 4.96 -10.23
CA LEU A 39 1.27 4.47 -10.68
C LEU A 39 0.46 5.62 -11.26
N LEU A 40 -0.11 5.39 -12.43
CA LEU A 40 -0.97 6.34 -13.12
C LEU A 40 -2.26 6.54 -12.32
N ALA A 41 -2.71 7.79 -12.18
CA ALA A 41 -4.03 8.09 -11.67
C ALA A 41 -5.09 7.45 -12.58
N GLY A 42 -5.88 6.53 -12.02
CA GLY A 42 -7.16 6.14 -12.58
C GLY A 42 -8.30 6.82 -11.83
N TRP A 43 -9.47 6.19 -11.87
CA TRP A 43 -10.68 6.76 -11.30
C TRP A 43 -10.58 6.97 -9.77
N GLY A 44 -11.07 8.12 -9.32
CA GLY A 44 -11.20 8.49 -7.90
C GLY A 44 -10.12 9.43 -7.37
N PHE A 45 -9.08 9.76 -8.15
CA PHE A 45 -7.98 10.65 -7.72
C PHE A 45 -8.12 12.10 -8.22
N GLY A 46 -9.34 12.55 -8.58
CA GLY A 46 -9.60 13.86 -9.17
C GLY A 46 -11.07 14.06 -9.55
N PRO A 47 -11.41 15.11 -10.34
CA PRO A 47 -12.76 15.26 -10.90
C PRO A 47 -13.17 14.02 -11.70
N ALA A 48 -14.48 13.85 -11.93
CA ALA A 48 -15.00 12.70 -12.67
C ALA A 48 -14.28 12.58 -14.03
N GLU A 49 -13.52 11.48 -14.19
CA GLU A 49 -12.74 11.23 -15.41
C GLU A 49 -13.62 10.45 -16.39
N GLU A 50 -13.75 10.94 -17.61
CA GLU A 50 -14.42 10.19 -18.67
C GLU A 50 -13.52 9.04 -19.17
N GLU A 51 -14.12 7.99 -19.74
CA GLU A 51 -13.36 6.85 -20.27
C GLU A 51 -12.33 7.26 -21.35
N ALA A 52 -12.63 8.34 -22.09
CA ALA A 52 -11.71 8.93 -23.06
C ALA A 52 -10.41 9.43 -22.42
N GLU A 53 -10.49 10.09 -21.26
CA GLU A 53 -9.32 10.61 -20.55
C GLU A 53 -8.46 9.48 -19.99
N LEU A 54 -9.09 8.42 -19.47
CA LEU A 54 -8.40 7.21 -19.04
C LEU A 54 -7.71 6.50 -20.21
N THR A 55 -8.37 6.48 -21.37
CA THR A 55 -7.82 5.91 -22.60
C THR A 55 -6.56 6.64 -23.02
N GLU A 56 -6.59 7.97 -23.08
CA GLU A 56 -5.41 8.79 -23.38
C GLU A 56 -4.28 8.57 -22.36
N ARG A 57 -4.63 8.43 -21.08
CA ARG A 57 -3.65 8.35 -20.00
C ARG A 57 -2.91 7.02 -19.93
N PHE A 58 -3.55 5.89 -20.20
CA PHE A 58 -2.87 4.58 -20.07
C PHE A 58 -3.18 3.53 -21.14
N ALA A 59 -4.28 3.64 -21.88
CA ALA A 59 -4.53 2.72 -23.00
C ALA A 59 -3.74 3.12 -24.26
N ALA A 60 -3.57 4.43 -24.50
CA ALA A 60 -2.88 4.99 -25.65
C ALA A 60 -1.38 5.25 -25.42
N LEU A 61 -0.85 4.97 -24.22
CA LEU A 61 0.56 5.21 -23.86
C LEU A 61 1.56 4.41 -24.72
N GLY A 62 1.15 3.29 -25.29
CA GLY A 62 2.01 2.41 -26.10
C GLY A 62 3.00 1.56 -25.29
N VAL A 63 2.90 1.58 -23.96
CA VAL A 63 3.70 0.76 -23.04
C VAL A 63 2.79 0.01 -22.06
N MET A 64 3.32 -1.05 -21.45
CA MET A 64 2.64 -1.82 -20.40
C MET A 64 3.24 -1.53 -19.03
N GLY A 65 2.64 -2.10 -17.98
CA GLY A 65 3.17 -2.05 -16.62
C GLY A 65 4.60 -2.60 -16.54
N GLY A 66 5.44 -1.90 -15.79
CA GLY A 66 6.86 -2.21 -15.62
C GLY A 66 7.79 -1.54 -16.63
N PHE A 67 7.30 -0.61 -17.45
CA PHE A 67 8.17 0.20 -18.33
C PHE A 67 9.09 1.12 -17.52
N GLY A 68 10.36 1.22 -17.91
CA GLY A 68 11.40 1.96 -17.20
C GLY A 68 12.57 1.06 -16.80
N ASP A 69 13.36 1.50 -15.81
CA ASP A 69 14.57 0.82 -15.37
C ASP A 69 14.51 0.42 -13.88
N ASP A 70 15.64 0.29 -13.20
CA ASP A 70 15.65 -0.04 -11.77
C ASP A 70 15.44 1.18 -10.86
N LEU A 71 15.59 2.40 -11.37
CA LEU A 71 15.47 3.65 -10.64
C LEU A 71 14.09 4.29 -10.84
N LEU A 72 13.56 4.30 -12.06
CA LEU A 72 12.26 4.91 -12.35
C LEU A 72 11.43 4.02 -13.25
N ARG A 73 10.21 3.66 -12.80
CA ARG A 73 9.30 2.76 -13.52
C ARG A 73 7.87 3.29 -13.52
N LEU A 74 7.15 3.02 -14.60
CA LEU A 74 5.69 3.05 -14.64
C LEU A 74 5.17 1.67 -14.28
N GLY A 75 4.75 1.47 -13.04
CA GLY A 75 4.41 0.15 -12.48
C GLY A 75 2.96 -0.27 -12.68
N GLY A 76 2.02 0.67 -12.63
CA GLY A 76 0.60 0.31 -12.59
C GLY A 76 -0.36 1.49 -12.68
N VAL A 77 -1.62 1.21 -12.36
CA VAL A 77 -2.71 2.18 -12.26
C VAL A 77 -3.28 2.13 -10.84
N LYS A 78 -3.64 3.30 -10.29
CA LYS A 78 -4.25 3.43 -8.98
C LYS A 78 -5.76 3.72 -9.12
N LEU A 79 -6.60 2.99 -8.38
CA LEU A 79 -8.06 3.19 -8.30
C LEU A 79 -8.51 3.48 -6.86
N MET A 80 -9.59 4.27 -6.71
CA MET A 80 -10.22 4.59 -5.43
C MET A 80 -11.74 4.45 -5.50
N PRO A 81 -12.29 3.25 -5.21
CA PRO A 81 -13.71 2.97 -5.25
C PRO A 81 -14.52 3.48 -4.06
N ASP A 82 -13.90 3.77 -2.92
CA ASP A 82 -14.57 4.27 -1.71
C ASP A 82 -13.74 5.33 -0.96
N GLY A 83 -14.25 5.80 0.19
CA GLY A 83 -13.60 6.80 1.05
C GLY A 83 -12.96 6.20 2.31
N GLY A 84 -12.80 7.01 3.36
CA GLY A 84 -12.16 6.61 4.62
C GLY A 84 -13.14 6.21 5.74
N ILE A 85 -12.70 5.36 6.67
CA ILE A 85 -13.51 4.99 7.85
C ILE A 85 -13.73 6.19 8.77
N SER A 86 -12.68 6.96 9.08
CA SER A 86 -12.75 8.07 10.04
C SER A 86 -13.73 9.17 9.61
N ASP A 87 -13.84 9.41 8.30
CA ASP A 87 -14.77 10.38 7.70
C ASP A 87 -16.15 9.79 7.40
N ARG A 88 -16.37 8.51 7.76
CA ARG A 88 -17.62 7.78 7.55
C ARG A 88 -18.06 7.66 6.08
N THR A 89 -17.09 7.54 5.19
CA THR A 89 -17.29 7.46 3.72
C THR A 89 -16.81 6.16 3.09
N ALA A 90 -16.00 5.35 3.78
CA ALA A 90 -15.64 4.00 3.36
C ALA A 90 -16.90 3.12 3.18
N ARG A 91 -16.92 2.30 2.13
CA ARG A 91 -18.13 1.57 1.76
C ARG A 91 -18.25 0.25 2.52
N MET A 92 -19.14 0.24 3.51
CA MET A 92 -19.29 -0.84 4.50
C MET A 92 -20.51 -1.73 4.23
N SER A 93 -20.45 -3.00 4.64
CA SER A 93 -21.62 -3.90 4.62
C SER A 93 -22.55 -3.69 5.83
N ARG A 94 -22.06 -3.04 6.88
CA ARG A 94 -22.81 -2.67 8.10
C ARG A 94 -22.75 -1.15 8.32
N PRO A 95 -23.84 -0.54 8.83
CA PRO A 95 -23.89 0.91 8.99
C PRO A 95 -22.83 1.43 9.98
N TYR A 96 -22.51 2.71 9.87
CA TYR A 96 -21.66 3.42 10.83
C TYR A 96 -22.35 3.53 12.20
N LEU A 97 -21.54 3.68 13.25
CA LEU A 97 -22.03 3.78 14.63
C LEU A 97 -22.96 4.99 14.75
N ASP A 98 -24.15 4.79 15.30
CA ASP A 98 -25.20 5.80 15.48
C ASP A 98 -25.74 6.43 14.17
N GLU A 99 -25.45 5.83 13.01
CA GLU A 99 -25.95 6.26 11.70
C GLU A 99 -26.55 5.08 10.92
N PRO A 100 -27.79 4.64 11.24
CA PRO A 100 -28.36 3.38 10.76
C PRO A 100 -28.55 3.30 9.23
N THR A 101 -28.51 4.43 8.52
CA THR A 101 -28.65 4.52 7.06
C THR A 101 -27.34 4.89 6.36
N ASN A 102 -26.26 5.14 7.09
CA ASN A 102 -24.97 5.46 6.49
C ASN A 102 -24.11 4.19 6.35
N PHE A 103 -23.86 3.79 5.11
CA PHE A 103 -22.99 2.67 4.74
C PHE A 103 -21.74 3.15 3.98
N GLY A 104 -21.47 4.45 3.99
CA GLY A 104 -20.48 5.11 3.15
C GLY A 104 -20.86 5.16 1.68
N THR A 105 -19.90 5.57 0.85
CA THR A 105 -20.15 6.02 -0.52
C THR A 105 -19.27 5.25 -1.50
N TRP A 106 -19.89 4.76 -2.57
CA TRP A 106 -19.15 4.34 -3.77
C TRP A 106 -18.69 5.59 -4.54
N VAL A 107 -17.39 5.80 -4.61
CA VAL A 107 -16.76 6.73 -5.57
C VAL A 107 -16.79 6.12 -6.98
N ILE A 108 -16.64 4.79 -7.06
CA ILE A 108 -16.81 4.00 -8.29
C ILE A 108 -17.88 2.95 -8.00
N THR A 109 -18.93 2.89 -8.81
CA THR A 109 -19.95 1.84 -8.64
C THR A 109 -19.35 0.45 -8.84
N PRO A 110 -19.89 -0.62 -8.21
CA PRO A 110 -19.35 -1.97 -8.33
C PRO A 110 -19.19 -2.47 -9.76
N ASP A 111 -20.18 -2.21 -10.62
CA ASP A 111 -20.15 -2.62 -12.02
C ASP A 111 -19.05 -1.89 -12.79
N ARG A 112 -18.91 -0.57 -12.56
CA ARG A 112 -17.86 0.22 -13.19
C ARG A 112 -16.48 -0.18 -12.69
N LEU A 113 -16.32 -0.45 -11.39
CA LEU A 113 -15.07 -0.92 -10.80
C LEU A 113 -14.65 -2.26 -11.42
N THR A 114 -15.58 -3.21 -11.53
CA THR A 114 -15.34 -4.52 -12.14
C THR A 114 -14.93 -4.38 -13.60
N HIS A 115 -15.62 -3.51 -14.36
CA HIS A 115 -15.27 -3.20 -15.73
C HIS A 115 -13.87 -2.57 -15.86
N LEU A 116 -13.57 -1.54 -15.07
CA LEU A 116 -12.27 -0.87 -15.08
C LEU A 116 -11.13 -1.82 -14.74
N ILE A 117 -11.30 -2.64 -13.69
CA ILE A 117 -10.31 -3.64 -13.30
C ILE A 117 -10.03 -4.61 -14.45
N ARG A 118 -11.08 -5.12 -15.09
CA ARG A 118 -10.93 -6.04 -16.23
C ARG A 118 -10.21 -5.37 -17.40
N TRP A 119 -10.61 -4.15 -17.76
CA TRP A 119 -10.04 -3.40 -18.86
C TRP A 119 -8.55 -3.08 -18.64
N ILE A 120 -8.20 -2.53 -17.47
CA ILE A 120 -6.81 -2.18 -17.12
C ILE A 120 -5.93 -3.44 -17.05
N HIS A 121 -6.46 -4.53 -16.50
CA HIS A 121 -5.78 -5.82 -16.49
C HIS A 121 -5.49 -6.34 -17.91
N ASP A 122 -6.45 -6.22 -18.83
CA ASP A 122 -6.28 -6.65 -20.22
C ASP A 122 -5.28 -5.80 -21.00
N LEU A 123 -5.13 -4.53 -20.64
CA LEU A 123 -4.09 -3.64 -21.15
C LEU A 123 -2.68 -3.96 -20.62
N GLY A 124 -2.52 -4.91 -19.69
CA GLY A 124 -1.22 -5.32 -19.17
C GLY A 124 -0.70 -4.43 -18.02
N TRP A 125 -1.59 -3.81 -17.25
CA TRP A 125 -1.22 -2.99 -16.10
C TRP A 125 -1.53 -3.69 -14.78
N ALA A 126 -0.59 -3.65 -13.85
CA ALA A 126 -0.87 -3.97 -12.45
C ALA A 126 -1.78 -2.87 -11.86
N ILE A 127 -2.61 -3.24 -10.89
CA ILE A 127 -3.61 -2.33 -10.31
C ILE A 127 -3.40 -2.30 -8.81
N ASP A 128 -3.33 -1.10 -8.27
CA ASP A 128 -3.38 -0.83 -6.85
C ASP A 128 -4.75 -0.21 -6.56
N THR A 129 -5.57 -0.83 -5.71
CA THR A 129 -6.92 -0.33 -5.45
C THR A 129 -7.05 0.01 -3.98
N HIS A 130 -7.36 1.26 -3.68
CA HIS A 130 -7.73 1.70 -2.33
C HIS A 130 -8.99 0.96 -1.89
N THR A 131 -8.97 0.39 -0.68
CA THR A 131 -10.17 -0.21 -0.10
C THR A 131 -10.15 -0.01 1.42
N CYS A 132 -11.06 0.80 1.93
CA CYS A 132 -11.24 0.98 3.37
C CYS A 132 -12.43 0.19 3.91
N GLY A 133 -13.51 0.11 3.13
CA GLY A 133 -14.70 -0.60 3.54
C GLY A 133 -14.68 -2.08 3.18
N ASP A 134 -15.35 -2.90 4.00
CA ASP A 134 -15.39 -4.35 3.81
C ASP A 134 -16.12 -4.74 2.52
N GLU A 135 -17.18 -4.02 2.16
CA GLU A 135 -17.90 -4.25 0.90
C GLU A 135 -17.05 -3.84 -0.32
N ALA A 136 -16.38 -2.68 -0.27
CA ALA A 136 -15.46 -2.23 -1.31
C ALA A 136 -14.30 -3.21 -1.54
N GLN A 137 -13.70 -3.70 -0.46
CA GLN A 137 -12.61 -4.66 -0.53
C GLN A 137 -13.06 -5.98 -1.16
N ALA A 138 -14.22 -6.50 -0.74
CA ALA A 138 -14.74 -7.75 -1.26
C ALA A 138 -15.08 -7.67 -2.76
N VAL A 139 -15.67 -6.57 -3.23
CA VAL A 139 -15.93 -6.35 -4.67
C VAL A 139 -14.61 -6.28 -5.44
N THR A 140 -13.64 -5.52 -4.95
CA THR A 140 -12.32 -5.36 -5.57
C THR A 140 -11.60 -6.70 -5.74
N VAL A 141 -11.53 -7.51 -4.67
CA VAL A 141 -10.87 -8.82 -4.70
C VAL A 141 -11.57 -9.76 -5.68
N ARG A 142 -12.91 -9.81 -5.68
CA ARG A 142 -13.66 -10.62 -6.65
C ARG A 142 -13.40 -10.19 -8.10
N ALA A 143 -13.31 -8.88 -8.35
CA ALA A 143 -12.99 -8.36 -9.68
C ALA A 143 -11.56 -8.74 -10.11
N TYR A 144 -10.57 -8.68 -9.22
CA TYR A 144 -9.22 -9.18 -9.50
C TYR A 144 -9.21 -10.68 -9.80
N VAL A 145 -9.91 -11.49 -9.00
CA VAL A 145 -10.03 -12.95 -9.22
C VAL A 145 -10.65 -13.24 -10.58
N ALA A 146 -11.74 -12.56 -10.92
CA ALA A 146 -12.41 -12.71 -12.21
C ALA A 146 -11.50 -12.32 -13.38
N ALA A 147 -10.79 -11.19 -13.28
CA ALA A 147 -9.87 -10.73 -14.31
C ALA A 147 -8.70 -11.72 -14.52
N GLN A 148 -8.05 -12.16 -13.44
CA GLN A 148 -6.94 -13.13 -13.48
C GLN A 148 -7.38 -14.49 -14.02
N THR A 149 -8.59 -14.95 -13.67
CA THR A 149 -9.12 -16.23 -14.15
C THR A 149 -9.45 -16.18 -15.64
N ALA A 150 -10.09 -15.11 -16.10
CA ALA A 150 -10.49 -14.96 -17.49
C ALA A 150 -9.34 -14.58 -18.43
N SER A 151 -8.25 -13.97 -17.93
CA SER A 151 -7.02 -13.73 -18.70
C SER A 151 -5.78 -13.86 -17.81
N PRO A 152 -5.20 -15.06 -17.68
CA PRO A 152 -4.05 -15.25 -16.80
C PRO A 152 -2.84 -14.41 -17.20
N LYS A 153 -2.41 -13.48 -16.33
CA LYS A 153 -1.20 -12.66 -16.46
C LYS A 153 -0.40 -12.69 -15.15
N PRO A 154 0.30 -13.80 -14.82
CA PRO A 154 0.90 -14.02 -13.49
C PRO A 154 2.04 -13.05 -13.14
N HIS A 155 2.50 -12.26 -14.10
CA HIS A 155 3.48 -11.19 -13.88
C HIS A 155 2.84 -9.91 -13.34
N LEU A 156 1.53 -9.69 -13.54
CA LEU A 156 0.82 -8.54 -12.98
C LEU A 156 0.57 -8.76 -11.48
N ARG A 157 0.95 -7.78 -10.67
CA ARG A 157 0.77 -7.79 -9.22
C ARG A 157 -0.35 -6.84 -8.82
N HIS A 158 -1.59 -7.29 -9.00
CA HIS A 158 -2.75 -6.58 -8.46
C HIS A 158 -2.72 -6.61 -6.95
N ARG A 159 -3.05 -5.50 -6.31
CA ARG A 159 -2.92 -5.33 -4.87
C ARG A 159 -4.08 -4.51 -4.30
N VAL A 160 -4.38 -4.82 -3.04
CA VAL A 160 -5.42 -4.16 -2.25
C VAL A 160 -4.71 -3.24 -1.26
N HIS A 161 -5.05 -1.94 -1.29
CA HIS A 161 -4.37 -0.89 -0.53
C HIS A 161 -5.22 -0.42 0.62
N HIS A 162 -4.55 -0.09 1.72
CA HIS A 162 -5.07 0.03 3.08
C HIS A 162 -5.58 -1.30 3.63
N ALA A 163 -6.38 -2.03 2.85
CA ALA A 163 -6.85 -3.39 3.14
C ALA A 163 -7.44 -3.47 4.56
N TYR A 164 -8.30 -2.51 4.89
CA TYR A 164 -8.75 -2.22 6.25
C TYR A 164 -9.58 -3.33 6.87
N LEU A 165 -10.65 -3.80 6.22
CA LEU A 165 -11.65 -4.65 6.87
C LEU A 165 -12.04 -5.81 5.95
N PRO A 166 -11.14 -6.77 5.69
CA PRO A 166 -11.50 -7.93 4.90
C PRO A 166 -12.51 -8.81 5.65
N ASP A 167 -13.50 -9.35 4.94
CA ASP A 167 -14.25 -10.50 5.44
C ASP A 167 -13.44 -11.82 5.23
N PRO A 168 -13.75 -12.90 5.96
CA PRO A 168 -13.00 -14.16 5.85
C PRO A 168 -12.95 -14.75 4.43
N THR A 169 -14.01 -14.58 3.63
CA THR A 169 -14.03 -15.04 2.24
C THR A 169 -13.05 -14.24 1.40
N THR A 170 -12.98 -12.93 1.64
CA THR A 170 -12.03 -12.03 0.96
C THR A 170 -10.59 -12.39 1.29
N ILE A 171 -10.25 -12.66 2.57
CA ILE A 171 -8.90 -13.11 2.96
C ILE A 171 -8.53 -14.41 2.22
N ARG A 172 -9.44 -15.40 2.22
CA ARG A 172 -9.21 -16.68 1.53
C ARG A 172 -8.93 -16.49 0.03
N LEU A 173 -9.74 -15.66 -0.65
CA LEU A 173 -9.54 -15.37 -2.07
C LEU A 173 -8.22 -14.64 -2.34
N MET A 174 -7.82 -13.72 -1.46
CA MET A 174 -6.53 -13.04 -1.56
C MET A 174 -5.36 -14.02 -1.50
N ALA A 175 -5.40 -14.99 -0.57
CA ALA A 175 -4.38 -16.02 -0.44
C ALA A 175 -4.34 -16.96 -1.65
N GLU A 176 -5.49 -17.50 -2.06
CA GLU A 176 -5.60 -18.44 -3.18
C GLU A 176 -5.13 -17.84 -4.52
N HIS A 177 -5.30 -16.53 -4.70
CA HIS A 177 -4.97 -15.82 -5.94
C HIS A 177 -3.74 -14.91 -5.83
N ALA A 178 -2.95 -15.04 -4.76
CA ALA A 178 -1.72 -14.26 -4.54
C ALA A 178 -1.92 -12.73 -4.68
N ILE A 179 -3.02 -12.21 -4.13
CA ILE A 179 -3.35 -10.78 -4.10
C ILE A 179 -2.88 -10.22 -2.74
N PRO A 180 -1.78 -9.44 -2.68
CA PRO A 180 -1.27 -8.92 -1.42
C PRO A 180 -2.12 -7.80 -0.84
N ALA A 181 -2.05 -7.68 0.48
CA ALA A 181 -2.53 -6.55 1.27
C ALA A 181 -1.40 -5.53 1.47
N LEU A 182 -1.64 -4.27 1.10
CA LEU A 182 -0.79 -3.12 1.42
C LEU A 182 -1.45 -2.36 2.57
N VAL A 183 -0.83 -2.39 3.74
CA VAL A 183 -1.41 -1.86 4.99
C VAL A 183 -0.71 -0.56 5.37
N SER A 184 -1.48 0.52 5.51
CA SER A 184 -0.99 1.84 5.91
C SER A 184 -0.83 1.92 7.44
N THR A 185 0.20 1.28 7.97
CA THR A 185 0.30 0.98 9.41
C THR A 185 0.32 2.20 10.34
N PRO A 186 0.85 3.39 10.00
CA PRO A 186 0.76 4.55 10.89
C PRO A 186 -0.67 5.02 11.16
N PHE A 187 -1.65 4.63 10.32
CA PHE A 187 -3.07 4.90 10.57
C PHE A 187 -3.61 4.22 11.82
N LEU A 188 -3.06 3.08 12.22
CA LEU A 188 -3.46 2.39 13.46
C LEU A 188 -3.29 3.30 14.68
N ALA A 189 -2.21 4.09 14.70
CA ALA A 189 -1.96 5.06 15.76
C ALA A 189 -2.77 6.35 15.53
N THR A 190 -2.55 6.99 14.39
CA THR A 190 -2.99 8.38 14.12
C THR A 190 -4.49 8.51 13.84
N LEU A 191 -5.09 7.52 13.19
CA LEU A 191 -6.52 7.50 12.84
C LEU A 191 -7.32 6.53 13.71
N GLY A 192 -6.66 5.80 14.62
CA GLY A 192 -7.27 4.76 15.45
C GLY A 192 -8.47 5.22 16.27
N GLU A 193 -8.41 6.40 16.89
CA GLU A 193 -9.56 6.98 17.59
C GLU A 193 -10.71 7.31 16.63
N GLY A 194 -10.39 7.79 15.42
CA GLY A 194 -11.37 8.00 14.36
C GLY A 194 -12.09 6.71 13.98
N PHE A 195 -11.37 5.58 13.89
CA PHE A 195 -11.99 4.28 13.64
C PHE A 195 -12.93 3.87 14.77
N VAL A 196 -12.50 3.99 16.03
CA VAL A 196 -13.34 3.66 17.19
C VAL A 196 -14.61 4.53 17.21
N ASN A 197 -14.46 5.83 16.96
CA ASN A 197 -15.59 6.76 16.92
C ASN A 197 -16.53 6.51 15.74
N ALA A 198 -16.03 6.01 14.61
CA ALA A 198 -16.83 5.77 13.41
C ALA A 198 -17.60 4.45 13.46
N ILE A 199 -16.97 3.36 13.89
CA ILE A 199 -17.52 2.00 13.76
C ILE A 199 -17.58 1.21 15.07
N GLY A 200 -17.23 1.84 16.19
CA GLY A 200 -17.20 1.22 17.51
C GLY A 200 -15.95 0.37 17.76
N PRO A 201 -15.61 0.11 19.04
CA PRO A 201 -14.34 -0.52 19.42
C PRO A 201 -14.18 -1.95 18.88
N GLU A 202 -15.26 -2.73 18.83
CA GLU A 202 -15.20 -4.12 18.35
C GLU A 202 -14.82 -4.21 16.87
N ARG A 203 -15.42 -3.37 16.01
CA ARG A 203 -15.08 -3.36 14.57
C ARG A 203 -13.75 -2.66 14.33
N ALA A 204 -13.44 -1.60 15.08
CA ALA A 204 -12.17 -0.89 14.98
C ALA A 204 -10.97 -1.79 15.33
N ALA A 205 -11.14 -2.73 16.27
CA ALA A 205 -10.11 -3.72 16.61
C ALA A 205 -9.71 -4.62 15.41
N MET A 206 -10.61 -4.80 14.44
CA MET A 206 -10.36 -5.62 13.24
C MET A 206 -9.80 -4.81 12.06
N VAL A 207 -9.59 -3.50 12.21
CA VAL A 207 -9.04 -2.67 11.13
C VAL A 207 -7.57 -3.02 10.90
N MET A 208 -7.20 -3.21 9.63
CA MET A 208 -5.89 -3.62 9.14
C MET A 208 -5.38 -4.88 9.89
N PRO A 209 -6.06 -6.04 9.74
CA PRO A 209 -5.79 -7.24 10.53
C PRO A 209 -4.57 -8.00 9.99
N MET A 210 -3.37 -7.49 10.29
CA MET A 210 -2.10 -7.98 9.74
C MET A 210 -1.80 -9.43 10.14
N ARG A 211 -2.13 -9.85 11.37
CA ARG A 211 -1.98 -11.25 11.82
C ARG A 211 -2.86 -12.17 11.00
N SER A 212 -4.14 -11.82 10.84
CA SER A 212 -5.08 -12.60 10.04
C SER A 212 -4.63 -12.75 8.57
N TYR A 213 -4.04 -11.71 7.98
CA TYR A 213 -3.46 -11.82 6.63
C TYR A 213 -2.29 -12.82 6.58
N LEU A 214 -1.33 -12.71 7.51
CA LEU A 214 -0.15 -13.58 7.55
C LEU A 214 -0.54 -15.05 7.80
N ASP A 215 -1.43 -15.30 8.75
CA ASP A 215 -1.86 -16.66 9.13
C ASP A 215 -2.61 -17.35 7.98
N ALA A 216 -3.30 -16.59 7.13
CA ALA A 216 -3.96 -17.10 5.94
C ALA A 216 -3.02 -17.26 4.72
N GLY A 217 -1.76 -16.83 4.82
CA GLY A 217 -0.80 -16.87 3.71
C GLY A 217 -0.97 -15.74 2.69
N VAL A 218 -1.66 -14.64 3.05
CA VAL A 218 -1.78 -13.44 2.21
C VAL A 218 -0.45 -12.68 2.24
N GLY A 219 0.07 -12.30 1.06
CA GLY A 219 1.25 -11.44 0.96
C GLY A 219 0.99 -10.08 1.62
N LEU A 220 1.96 -9.57 2.39
CA LEU A 220 1.79 -8.37 3.20
C LEU A 220 2.91 -7.37 2.95
N ALA A 221 2.53 -6.13 2.67
CA ALA A 221 3.42 -4.98 2.59
C ALA A 221 2.89 -3.84 3.45
N SER A 222 3.79 -3.03 4.02
CA SER A 222 3.40 -1.85 4.79
C SER A 222 3.65 -0.57 4.01
N THR A 223 2.76 0.41 4.16
CA THR A 223 2.84 1.73 3.54
C THR A 223 2.62 2.82 4.60
N SER A 224 2.94 4.08 4.28
CA SER A 224 2.62 5.23 5.13
C SER A 224 1.42 6.03 4.65
N ASP A 225 1.13 6.01 3.35
CA ASP A 225 0.21 6.97 2.72
C ASP A 225 0.57 8.43 3.03
N ALA A 226 1.88 8.73 3.09
CA ALA A 226 2.35 10.09 3.25
C ALA A 226 1.83 10.98 2.10
N PRO A 227 1.44 12.24 2.37
CA PRO A 227 1.64 12.97 3.62
C PRO A 227 0.48 12.86 4.63
N ILE A 228 -0.50 11.96 4.45
CA ILE A 228 -1.61 11.81 5.41
C ILE A 228 -1.08 11.42 6.79
N THR A 229 -0.05 10.57 6.83
CA THR A 229 0.75 10.32 8.04
C THR A 229 2.24 10.41 7.78
N ASP A 230 3.00 10.26 8.86
CA ASP A 230 4.46 10.26 8.84
C ASP A 230 5.00 9.16 7.92
N TYR A 231 5.91 9.53 7.02
CA TYR A 231 6.56 8.62 6.10
C TYR A 231 7.58 7.69 6.78
N ASN A 232 8.00 8.00 8.01
CA ASN A 232 9.04 7.27 8.72
C ASN A 232 8.59 5.81 9.00
N PRO A 233 9.27 4.81 8.41
CA PRO A 233 8.86 3.42 8.53
C PRO A 233 8.95 2.90 9.97
N TRP A 234 9.83 3.47 10.81
CA TRP A 234 9.97 3.06 12.21
C TRP A 234 8.74 3.41 13.05
N ILE A 235 8.07 4.53 12.73
CA ILE A 235 6.78 4.89 13.34
C ILE A 235 5.70 3.89 12.91
N GLY A 236 5.68 3.53 11.63
CA GLY A 236 4.73 2.54 11.11
C GLY A 236 4.98 1.12 11.64
N MET A 237 6.23 0.70 11.83
CA MET A 237 6.56 -0.58 12.47
C MET A 237 6.11 -0.58 13.94
N ARG A 238 6.37 0.50 14.69
CA ARG A 238 5.86 0.66 16.06
C ARG A 238 4.34 0.51 16.10
N ALA A 239 3.62 1.13 15.17
CA ALA A 239 2.15 1.05 15.11
C ALA A 239 1.66 -0.38 14.81
N ALA A 240 2.31 -1.09 13.88
CA ALA A 240 1.96 -2.47 13.52
C ALA A 240 2.22 -3.48 14.65
N VAL A 241 3.29 -3.28 15.42
CA VAL A 241 3.70 -4.18 16.51
C VAL A 241 2.91 -3.93 17.79
N ASN A 242 2.68 -2.66 18.15
CA ASN A 242 2.03 -2.34 19.43
C ASN A 242 0.51 -2.21 19.32
N ARG A 243 -0.01 -1.88 18.13
CA ARG A 243 -1.45 -1.67 17.87
C ARG A 243 -2.13 -0.79 18.91
N GLU A 244 -1.59 0.40 19.08
CA GLU A 244 -2.04 1.38 20.06
C GLU A 244 -2.34 2.72 19.35
N THR A 245 -3.45 3.36 19.72
CA THR A 245 -3.81 4.68 19.20
C THR A 245 -2.91 5.77 19.79
N VAL A 246 -2.97 6.99 19.23
CA VAL A 246 -2.28 8.16 19.80
C VAL A 246 -2.69 8.49 21.23
N GLU A 247 -3.87 8.05 21.70
CA GLU A 247 -4.35 8.24 23.07
C GLU A 247 -3.97 7.09 24.01
N GLY A 248 -3.20 6.10 23.53
CA GLY A 248 -2.80 4.95 24.34
C GLY A 248 -3.87 3.84 24.40
N ARG A 249 -4.91 3.89 23.55
CA ARG A 249 -5.94 2.86 23.50
C ARG A 249 -5.43 1.63 22.73
N PRO A 250 -5.54 0.41 23.26
CA PRO A 250 -5.30 -0.80 22.49
C PRO A 250 -6.30 -0.95 21.33
N LEU A 251 -5.82 -1.20 20.13
CA LEU A 251 -6.61 -1.33 18.90
C LEU A 251 -6.44 -2.74 18.29
N GLY A 252 -7.10 -3.72 18.88
CA GLY A 252 -7.01 -5.13 18.47
C GLY A 252 -5.62 -5.75 18.61
N PRO A 253 -5.06 -5.89 19.83
CA PRO A 253 -3.72 -6.46 20.04
C PRO A 253 -3.50 -7.85 19.45
N ALA A 254 -4.56 -8.65 19.26
CA ALA A 254 -4.49 -9.96 18.61
C ALA A 254 -4.05 -9.89 17.14
N GLU A 255 -4.24 -8.74 16.48
CA GLU A 255 -3.85 -8.52 15.09
C GLU A 255 -2.42 -7.97 14.95
N ALA A 256 -1.66 -7.92 16.05
CA ALA A 256 -0.29 -7.43 16.07
C ALA A 256 0.67 -8.39 15.38
N ILE A 257 1.72 -7.82 14.80
CA ILE A 257 2.82 -8.58 14.21
C ILE A 257 4.12 -8.39 14.98
N THR A 258 5.05 -9.32 14.82
CA THR A 258 6.38 -9.24 15.44
C THR A 258 7.24 -8.17 14.76
N PRO A 259 8.29 -7.66 15.43
CA PRO A 259 9.25 -6.75 14.80
C PRO A 259 9.88 -7.32 13.52
N ALA A 260 10.14 -8.62 13.45
CA ALA A 260 10.66 -9.31 12.26
C ALA A 260 9.67 -9.31 11.09
N GLU A 261 8.39 -9.57 11.36
CA GLU A 261 7.34 -9.49 10.34
C GLU A 261 7.13 -8.05 9.87
N ALA A 262 7.20 -7.07 10.78
CA ALA A 262 7.09 -5.65 10.45
C ALA A 262 8.26 -5.15 9.60
N LEU A 263 9.51 -5.56 9.91
CA LEU A 263 10.64 -5.23 9.05
C LEU A 263 10.49 -5.89 7.66
N ARG A 264 10.01 -7.13 7.62
CA ARG A 264 9.75 -7.83 6.36
C ARG A 264 8.71 -7.10 5.51
N SER A 265 7.59 -6.65 6.09
CA SER A 265 6.52 -5.97 5.34
C SER A 265 6.97 -4.64 4.74
N TYR A 266 7.92 -3.93 5.37
CA TYR A 266 8.55 -2.71 4.83
C TYR A 266 9.70 -2.96 3.84
N THR A 267 10.16 -4.21 3.68
CA THR A 267 11.31 -4.55 2.83
C THR A 267 10.93 -5.57 1.77
N LEU A 268 11.11 -6.86 2.06
CA LEU A 268 10.85 -7.94 1.11
C LEU A 268 9.37 -8.06 0.75
N GLY A 269 8.46 -7.82 1.70
CA GLY A 269 7.02 -7.82 1.45
C GLY A 269 6.60 -6.74 0.45
N GLY A 270 7.14 -5.53 0.59
CA GLY A 270 6.97 -4.45 -0.39
C GLY A 270 7.52 -4.84 -1.77
N ALA A 271 8.73 -5.40 -1.82
CA ALA A 271 9.32 -5.86 -3.07
C ALA A 271 8.51 -7.01 -3.72
N GLU A 272 7.95 -7.93 -2.93
CA GLU A 272 7.07 -9.02 -3.41
C GLU A 272 5.77 -8.45 -3.99
N ALA A 273 5.14 -7.48 -3.30
CA ALA A 273 3.91 -6.83 -3.74
C ALA A 273 4.08 -6.03 -5.04
N LEU A 274 5.28 -5.52 -5.31
CA LEU A 274 5.64 -4.84 -6.56
C LEU A 274 6.21 -5.79 -7.64
N GLY A 275 6.35 -7.09 -7.35
CA GLY A 275 6.95 -8.06 -8.29
C GLY A 275 8.46 -7.87 -8.50
N ARG A 276 9.13 -7.23 -7.54
CA ARG A 276 10.53 -6.82 -7.56
C ARG A 276 11.42 -7.60 -6.58
N ALA A 277 10.90 -8.65 -5.96
CA ALA A 277 11.61 -9.47 -4.97
C ALA A 277 12.88 -10.15 -5.51
N SER A 278 13.06 -10.30 -6.81
CA SER A 278 14.30 -10.80 -7.41
C SER A 278 15.46 -9.80 -7.32
N THR A 279 15.15 -8.50 -7.20
CA THR A 279 16.13 -7.40 -7.26
C THR A 279 16.17 -6.53 -6.00
N LEU A 280 15.10 -6.51 -5.20
CA LEU A 280 14.93 -5.63 -4.04
C LEU A 280 14.54 -6.40 -2.76
N GLY A 281 14.54 -5.68 -1.64
CA GLY A 281 13.88 -6.09 -0.39
C GLY A 281 14.71 -7.00 0.53
N SER A 282 15.92 -7.39 0.15
CA SER A 282 16.84 -8.14 1.04
C SER A 282 18.29 -7.97 0.61
N ILE A 283 19.23 -8.33 1.49
CA ILE A 283 20.68 -8.22 1.26
C ILE A 283 21.33 -9.45 0.59
N ALA A 284 20.52 -10.34 0.00
CA ALA A 284 21.02 -11.54 -0.68
C ALA A 284 21.89 -11.20 -1.90
N PRO A 285 22.95 -11.98 -2.21
CA PRO A 285 23.76 -11.79 -3.41
C PRO A 285 22.92 -11.74 -4.70
N GLY A 286 23.27 -10.82 -5.60
CA GLY A 286 22.58 -10.60 -6.87
C GLY A 286 21.47 -9.53 -6.83
N LYS A 287 21.10 -9.03 -5.64
CA LYS A 287 20.16 -7.91 -5.49
C LYS A 287 20.86 -6.56 -5.51
N LEU A 288 20.08 -5.50 -5.73
CA LEU A 288 20.54 -4.12 -5.71
C LEU A 288 21.00 -3.74 -4.29
N ALA A 289 22.13 -3.05 -4.20
CA ALA A 289 22.74 -2.65 -2.94
C ALA A 289 22.04 -1.42 -2.33
N ASP A 290 20.78 -1.62 -1.95
CA ASP A 290 19.95 -0.68 -1.24
C ASP A 290 19.96 -1.06 0.25
N LEU A 291 20.72 -0.34 1.06
CA LEU A 291 21.06 -0.71 2.44
C LEU A 291 20.83 0.45 3.39
N VAL A 292 20.50 0.12 4.64
CA VAL A 292 20.38 1.10 5.73
C VAL A 292 21.25 0.64 6.88
N VAL A 293 22.05 1.55 7.43
CA VAL A 293 22.76 1.35 8.69
C VAL A 293 21.94 2.00 9.80
N LEU A 294 21.63 1.26 10.86
CA LEU A 294 20.79 1.70 11.98
C LEU A 294 21.62 2.01 13.22
N ASP A 295 21.11 2.87 14.08
CA ASP A 295 21.71 3.17 15.39
C ASP A 295 21.35 2.15 16.48
N ALA A 296 20.42 1.24 16.19
CA ALA A 296 19.99 0.17 17.08
C ALA A 296 19.51 -1.06 16.31
N ASP A 297 19.52 -2.22 16.97
CA ASP A 297 18.95 -3.47 16.44
C ASP A 297 17.43 -3.51 16.67
N PRO A 298 16.59 -3.52 15.62
CA PRO A 298 15.13 -3.57 15.78
C PRO A 298 14.61 -4.86 16.43
N PHE A 299 15.44 -5.90 16.61
CA PHE A 299 15.05 -7.17 17.23
C PHE A 299 15.40 -7.29 18.71
N ASP A 300 16.24 -6.39 19.24
CA ASP A 300 16.70 -6.38 20.64
C ASP A 300 16.18 -5.16 21.43
N LEU A 301 15.27 -4.39 20.83
CA LEU A 301 14.63 -3.24 21.47
C LEU A 301 13.27 -3.58 22.06
N ASP A 302 12.86 -2.82 23.08
CA ASP A 302 11.47 -2.78 23.51
C ASP A 302 10.58 -2.34 22.32
N PRO A 303 9.58 -3.15 21.93
CA PRO A 303 8.67 -2.84 20.83
C PRO A 303 8.02 -1.45 20.91
N THR A 304 7.79 -0.93 22.11
CA THR A 304 7.20 0.39 22.33
C THR A 304 8.11 1.54 21.87
N THR A 305 9.42 1.27 21.79
CA THR A 305 10.48 2.22 21.41
C THR A 305 10.93 2.10 19.96
N LEU A 306 10.42 1.14 19.17
CA LEU A 306 10.80 0.96 17.76
C LEU A 306 10.76 2.25 16.93
N GLY A 307 9.80 3.14 17.22
CA GLY A 307 9.66 4.42 16.52
C GLY A 307 10.81 5.41 16.73
N THR A 308 11.73 5.14 17.67
CA THR A 308 12.90 6.00 17.94
C THR A 308 14.14 5.61 17.14
N ILE A 309 14.13 4.49 16.42
CA ILE A 309 15.25 4.05 15.59
C ILE A 309 15.57 5.12 14.54
N ARG A 310 16.86 5.38 14.35
CA ARG A 310 17.33 6.35 13.37
C ARG A 310 18.37 5.73 12.45
N PRO A 311 18.14 5.80 11.13
CA PRO A 311 19.17 5.52 10.16
C PRO A 311 20.39 6.43 10.35
N LEU A 312 21.56 5.80 10.39
CA LEU A 312 22.86 6.45 10.39
C LEU A 312 23.39 6.68 8.97
N ALA A 313 23.05 5.81 8.03
CA ALA A 313 23.38 5.99 6.62
C ALA A 313 22.45 5.17 5.73
N THR A 314 22.27 5.64 4.50
CA THR A 314 21.42 4.99 3.48
C THR A 314 22.17 4.91 2.17
N LEU A 315 22.21 3.71 1.62
CA LEU A 315 22.86 3.36 0.37
C LEU A 315 21.79 3.07 -0.69
N LEU A 316 21.94 3.65 -1.88
CA LEU A 316 21.10 3.37 -3.04
C LEU A 316 22.01 2.84 -4.17
N GLY A 317 21.81 1.58 -4.55
CA GLY A 317 22.59 0.95 -5.62
C GLY A 317 24.10 1.07 -5.44
N GLY A 318 24.59 0.95 -4.19
CA GLY A 318 26.02 1.07 -3.88
C GLY A 318 26.55 2.48 -3.66
N ARG A 319 25.70 3.53 -3.73
CA ARG A 319 26.09 4.93 -3.48
C ARG A 319 25.44 5.47 -2.20
N TRP A 320 26.20 6.18 -1.38
CA TRP A 320 25.66 6.86 -0.21
C TRP A 320 24.76 8.02 -0.65
N VAL A 321 23.48 7.94 -0.31
CA VAL A 321 22.48 9.01 -0.55
C VAL A 321 22.15 9.75 0.76
N PHE A 322 22.57 9.20 1.89
CA PHE A 322 22.52 9.84 3.20
C PHE A 322 23.63 9.25 4.08
N ASP A 323 24.33 10.09 4.85
CA ASP A 323 25.34 9.65 5.82
C ASP A 323 25.44 10.65 6.98
N ARG A 324 25.37 10.11 8.21
CA ARG A 324 25.54 10.83 9.48
C ARG A 324 26.35 10.03 10.51
N ARG A 325 27.05 8.97 10.08
CA ARG A 325 27.98 8.19 10.91
C ARG A 325 29.24 9.00 11.19
#